data_AF-A0A9D2M5V6-F1
#
_entry.id   AF-A0A9D2M5V6-F1
#
_cell.length_a   1.000
_cell.length_b   1.000
_cell.length_c   1.000
_cell.angle_alpha   90.00
_cell.angle_beta   90.00
_cell.angle_gamma   90.00
#
_symmetry.space_group_name_H-M   'P 1'
#
loop_
_entity.id
_entity.type
_entity.pdbx_description
1 polymer ?
#
loop_
_entity_poly.entity_id
_entity_poly.type
_entity_poly.pdbx_seq_one_letter_code
_entity_poly.pdbx_strand_id
1 'polypeptide(L)'
;MKKSRLRMNLYELCDWKAIEHHLARQAAKGWRLRRAEGSFWRYERADPACVQYEVTYLPSVGETTPRPDPNLQELDTICAAAGWRHVAEWNGMQIYENEAANPAPIETDERLRLQAIHATMLRRYIAPLALVCLLELMLLGIMVIPLQIAQ
;
A
#
# COMPACT_ATOMS: atom_id res chain seq x y z
N MET A 1 -21.49 20.02 6.23
CA MET A 1 -20.09 20.37 5.87
C MET A 1 -19.30 19.09 5.64
N LYS A 2 -18.69 18.88 4.45
CA LYS A 2 -17.89 17.67 4.19
C LYS A 2 -16.63 17.69 5.06
N LYS A 3 -16.62 16.92 6.16
CA LYS A 3 -15.52 16.79 7.12
C LYS A 3 -14.35 15.94 6.58
N SER A 4 -14.13 15.94 5.27
CA SER A 4 -13.16 15.08 4.59
C SER A 4 -12.09 15.93 3.89
N ARG A 5 -10.83 15.54 4.01
CA ARG A 5 -9.69 16.20 3.36
C ARG A 5 -9.01 15.22 2.40
N LEU A 6 -8.82 15.62 1.15
CA LEU A 6 -8.02 14.86 0.19
C LEU A 6 -6.57 15.41 0.21
N ARG A 7 -5.58 14.53 0.24
CA ARG A 7 -4.17 14.89 0.12
C ARG A 7 -3.47 13.94 -0.85
N MET A 8 -2.56 14.48 -1.65
CA MET A 8 -1.69 13.67 -2.47
C MET A 8 -0.63 13.01 -1.57
N ASN A 9 -0.47 11.70 -1.71
CA ASN A 9 0.61 10.94 -1.10
C ASN A 9 1.89 11.16 -1.92
N LEU A 10 2.97 11.53 -1.22
CA LEU A 10 4.30 11.73 -1.79
C LEU A 10 5.31 10.73 -1.24
N TYR A 11 4.88 9.80 -0.37
CA TYR A 11 5.74 8.78 0.21
C TYR A 11 5.86 7.58 -0.72
N GLU A 12 7.05 7.00 -0.75
CA GLU A 12 7.31 5.77 -1.48
C GLU A 12 6.70 4.56 -0.76
N LEU A 13 6.28 3.56 -1.54
CA LEU A 13 5.69 2.34 -0.98
C LEU A 13 6.65 1.64 -0.01
N CYS A 14 7.95 1.65 -0.29
CA CYS A 14 8.96 1.02 0.55
C CYS A 14 9.42 1.87 1.74
N ASP A 15 8.96 3.11 1.91
CA ASP A 15 9.27 3.93 3.10
C ASP A 15 8.11 3.84 4.11
N TRP A 16 7.89 2.63 4.64
CA TRP A 16 6.79 2.35 5.55
C TRP A 16 6.88 3.18 6.83
N LYS A 17 8.09 3.36 7.36
CA LYS A 17 8.30 4.16 8.58
C LYS A 17 7.86 5.60 8.34
N ALA A 18 8.19 6.22 7.21
CA ALA A 18 7.73 7.57 6.94
C ALA A 18 6.21 7.66 6.83
N ILE A 19 5.55 6.64 6.27
CA ILE A 19 4.10 6.54 6.19
C ILE A 19 3.47 6.43 7.58
N GLU A 20 3.93 5.49 8.41
CA GLU A 20 3.45 5.30 9.79
C GLU A 20 3.56 6.61 10.61
N HIS A 21 4.74 7.24 10.59
CA HIS A 21 4.98 8.51 11.27
C HIS A 21 4.15 9.66 10.67
N HIS A 22 3.92 9.65 9.36
CA HIS A 22 3.05 10.64 8.72
C HIS A 22 1.61 10.52 9.21
N LEU A 23 1.06 9.31 9.22
CA LEU A 23 -0.31 9.02 9.64
C LEU A 23 -0.51 9.34 11.12
N ALA A 24 0.42 8.94 11.99
CA ALA A 24 0.39 9.29 13.42
C ALA A 24 0.36 10.82 13.62
N ARG A 25 1.18 11.57 12.87
CA ARG A 25 1.17 13.05 12.90
C ARG A 25 -0.12 13.68 12.37
N GLN A 26 -0.83 13.02 11.44
CA GLN A 26 -2.15 13.48 10.99
C GLN A 26 -3.21 13.20 12.06
N ALA A 27 -3.20 12.02 12.67
CA ALA A 27 -4.14 11.65 13.72
C ALA A 27 -4.01 12.54 14.96
N ALA A 28 -2.77 12.88 15.36
CA ALA A 28 -2.51 13.85 16.43
C ALA A 28 -3.06 15.26 16.14
N LYS A 29 -3.34 15.59 14.87
CA LYS A 29 -3.97 16.85 14.44
C LYS A 29 -5.49 16.72 14.23
N GLY A 30 -6.08 15.57 14.57
CA GLY A 30 -7.49 15.28 14.37
C GLY A 30 -7.86 14.89 12.94
N TRP A 31 -6.91 14.33 12.18
CA TRP A 31 -7.14 13.81 10.83
C TRP A 31 -6.84 12.32 10.78
N ARG A 32 -7.89 11.48 10.72
CA ARG A 32 -7.76 10.03 10.58
C ARG A 32 -7.78 9.64 9.12
N LEU A 33 -6.94 8.68 8.75
CA LEU A 33 -7.00 8.09 7.41
C LEU A 33 -8.31 7.34 7.26
N ARG A 34 -8.98 7.51 6.13
CA ARG A 34 -10.21 6.77 5.79
C ARG A 34 -10.01 5.87 4.58
N ARG A 35 -9.22 6.32 3.61
CA ARG A 35 -9.00 5.59 2.36
C ARG A 35 -7.68 6.04 1.72
N ALA A 36 -6.95 5.10 1.16
CA ALA A 36 -5.74 5.36 0.39
C ALA A 36 -5.96 4.76 -1.01
N GLU A 37 -6.14 5.60 -2.03
CA GLU A 37 -6.36 5.12 -3.41
C GLU A 37 -5.39 5.79 -4.36
N GLY A 38 -4.62 4.99 -5.09
CA GLY A 38 -3.58 5.53 -5.98
C GLY A 38 -2.72 6.57 -5.26
N SER A 39 -2.57 7.76 -5.84
CA SER A 39 -1.79 8.84 -5.22
C SER A 39 -2.60 9.74 -4.28
N PHE A 40 -3.91 9.55 -4.10
CA PHE A 40 -4.75 10.46 -3.33
C PHE A 40 -5.35 9.78 -2.09
N TRP A 41 -4.91 10.24 -0.91
CA TRP A 41 -5.36 9.73 0.37
C TRP A 41 -6.43 10.64 0.97
N ARG A 42 -7.51 10.02 1.42
CA ARG A 42 -8.65 10.71 2.02
C ARG A 42 -8.60 10.55 3.53
N TYR A 43 -8.65 11.69 4.19
CA TYR A 43 -8.72 11.81 5.63
C TYR A 43 -10.10 12.30 6.05
N GLU A 44 -10.51 11.95 7.26
CA GLU A 44 -11.69 12.49 7.90
C GLU A 44 -11.34 13.19 9.21
N ARG A 45 -12.16 14.20 9.55
CA ARG A 45 -12.00 14.93 10.80
C ARG A 45 -12.44 14.04 11.96
N ALA A 46 -11.53 13.82 12.90
CA ALA A 46 -11.75 13.13 14.15
C ALA A 46 -11.18 13.97 15.31
N ASP A 47 -11.37 13.50 16.54
CA ASP A 47 -10.72 14.12 17.68
C ASP A 47 -9.20 13.87 17.64
N PRO A 48 -8.37 14.88 17.98
CA PRO A 48 -6.94 14.70 18.12
C PRO A 48 -6.62 13.54 19.08
N ALA A 49 -5.89 12.54 18.59
CA ALA A 49 -5.55 11.34 19.37
C ALA A 49 -4.12 10.90 19.09
N CYS A 50 -3.47 10.32 20.10
CA CYS A 50 -2.19 9.65 19.94
C CYS A 50 -2.45 8.23 19.43
N VAL A 51 -2.19 8.00 18.14
CA VAL A 51 -2.56 6.77 17.44
C VAL A 51 -1.32 6.22 16.80
N GLN A 52 -1.06 4.95 17.07
CA GLN A 52 -0.01 4.21 16.42
C GLN A 52 -0.54 3.67 15.11
N TYR A 53 0.23 3.86 14.04
CA TYR A 53 -0.01 3.24 12.76
C TYR A 53 1.10 2.22 12.51
N GLU A 54 0.71 1.05 12.04
CA GLU A 54 1.66 0.05 11.55
C GLU A 54 1.18 -0.46 10.20
N VAL A 55 2.12 -0.72 9.32
CA VAL A 55 1.82 -1.26 7.99
C VAL A 55 2.49 -2.62 7.78
N THR A 56 1.82 -3.46 7.01
CA THR A 56 2.34 -4.75 6.54
C THR A 56 1.99 -4.93 5.07
N TYR A 57 2.58 -5.94 4.43
CA TYR A 57 2.51 -6.12 2.98
C TYR A 57 1.97 -7.49 2.63
N LEU A 58 0.89 -7.52 1.86
CA LEU A 58 0.37 -8.73 1.26
C LEU A 58 0.54 -8.64 -0.26
N PRO A 59 1.63 -9.20 -0.83
CA PRO A 59 1.86 -9.16 -2.27
C PRO A 59 0.71 -9.75 -3.08
N SER A 60 -0.03 -10.71 -2.52
CA SER A 60 -1.20 -11.33 -3.15
C SER A 60 -2.42 -10.43 -3.23
N VAL A 61 -2.49 -9.39 -2.40
CA VAL A 61 -3.66 -8.53 -2.24
C VAL A 61 -3.37 -7.14 -2.80
N GLY A 62 -4.36 -6.51 -3.41
CA GLY A 62 -4.35 -5.08 -3.69
C GLY A 62 -5.69 -4.62 -4.27
N GLU A 63 -5.72 -3.40 -4.81
CA GLU A 63 -6.96 -2.70 -5.19
C GLU A 63 -7.84 -3.48 -6.19
N THR A 64 -7.24 -4.33 -7.02
CA THR A 64 -7.93 -5.13 -8.05
C THR A 64 -8.23 -6.58 -7.60
N THR A 65 -7.83 -6.97 -6.40
CA THR A 65 -8.04 -8.34 -5.89
C THR A 65 -9.53 -8.52 -5.56
N PRO A 66 -10.21 -9.56 -6.08
CA PRO A 66 -11.60 -9.85 -5.73
C PRO A 66 -11.77 -10.04 -4.22
N ARG A 67 -12.85 -9.51 -3.66
CA ARG A 67 -13.21 -9.70 -2.25
C ARG A 67 -14.33 -10.76 -2.15
N PRO A 68 -14.28 -11.67 -1.18
CA PRO A 68 -13.35 -11.73 -0.04
C PRO A 68 -12.01 -12.43 -0.35
N ASP A 69 -10.91 -12.00 0.28
CA ASP A 69 -9.59 -12.64 0.17
C ASP A 69 -9.27 -13.39 1.49
N PRO A 70 -9.01 -14.71 1.47
CA PRO A 70 -8.77 -15.48 2.70
C PRO A 70 -7.54 -15.02 3.48
N ASN A 71 -6.44 -14.69 2.81
CA ASN A 71 -5.19 -14.29 3.46
C ASN A 71 -5.35 -12.93 4.16
N LEU A 72 -6.06 -11.99 3.53
CA LEU A 72 -6.37 -10.72 4.19
C LEU A 72 -7.28 -10.93 5.41
N GLN A 73 -8.32 -11.76 5.30
CA GLN A 73 -9.22 -12.02 6.42
C GLN A 73 -8.52 -12.67 7.62
N GLU A 74 -7.63 -13.63 7.36
CA GLU A 74 -6.83 -14.26 8.40
C GLU A 74 -5.95 -13.22 9.11
N LEU A 75 -5.25 -12.39 8.33
CA LEU A 75 -4.44 -11.31 8.88
C LEU A 75 -5.27 -10.31 9.69
N ASP A 76 -6.41 -9.86 9.16
CA ASP A 76 -7.31 -8.94 9.86
C ASP A 76 -7.80 -9.54 11.17
N THR A 77 -8.08 -10.84 11.20
CA THR A 77 -8.51 -11.55 12.41
C THR A 77 -7.38 -11.59 13.45
N ILE A 78 -6.16 -11.92 13.04
CA ILE A 78 -4.98 -11.95 13.91
C ILE A 78 -4.66 -10.55 14.45
N CYS A 79 -4.67 -9.54 13.58
CA CYS A 79 -4.41 -8.15 13.94
C CYS A 79 -5.48 -7.62 14.90
N ALA A 80 -6.76 -7.90 14.63
CA ALA A 80 -7.86 -7.52 15.51
C ALA A 80 -7.74 -8.11 16.91
N ALA A 81 -7.28 -9.38 17.02
CA ALA A 81 -7.02 -10.01 18.32
C ALA A 81 -5.92 -9.31 19.13
N ALA A 82 -4.95 -8.67 18.45
CA ALA A 82 -3.90 -7.85 19.05
C ALA A 82 -4.31 -6.36 19.24
N GLY A 83 -5.58 -6.02 18.98
CA GLY A 83 -6.12 -4.66 19.13
C GLY A 83 -5.85 -3.73 17.95
N TRP A 84 -5.32 -4.25 16.84
CA TRP A 84 -5.12 -3.48 15.61
C TRP A 84 -6.39 -3.46 14.78
N ARG A 85 -6.74 -2.27 14.27
CA ARG A 85 -7.88 -2.06 13.39
C ARG A 85 -7.41 -1.78 11.98
N HIS A 86 -7.90 -2.53 10.99
CA HIS A 86 -7.66 -2.23 9.59
C HIS A 86 -8.31 -0.89 9.21
N VAL A 87 -7.55 -0.02 8.53
CA VAL A 87 -8.01 1.33 8.16
C VAL A 87 -8.09 1.51 6.65
N ALA A 88 -7.06 1.06 5.94
CA ALA A 88 -6.95 1.25 4.51
C ALA A 88 -5.96 0.25 3.92
N GLU A 89 -6.05 0.08 2.60
CA GLU A 89 -5.03 -0.61 1.82
C GLU A 89 -4.48 0.31 0.74
N TRP A 90 -3.24 0.08 0.31
CA TRP A 90 -2.60 0.86 -0.74
C TRP A 90 -1.56 0.02 -1.48
N ASN A 91 -1.83 -0.34 -2.74
CA ASN A 91 -0.91 -1.14 -3.58
C ASN A 91 -0.39 -2.44 -2.93
N GLY A 92 -1.18 -3.08 -2.07
CA GLY A 92 -0.80 -4.29 -1.33
C GLY A 92 -0.21 -4.04 0.05
N MET A 93 0.07 -2.78 0.41
CA MET A 93 0.24 -2.37 1.80
C MET A 93 -1.11 -2.41 2.52
N GLN A 94 -1.15 -2.99 3.70
CA GLN A 94 -2.27 -3.00 4.62
C GLN A 94 -1.93 -2.09 5.80
N ILE A 95 -2.79 -1.10 6.05
CA ILE A 95 -2.56 -0.05 7.04
C ILE A 95 -3.48 -0.28 8.23
N TYR A 96 -2.89 -0.47 9.40
CA TYR A 96 -3.59 -0.69 10.65
C TYR A 96 -3.35 0.47 11.61
N GLU A 97 -4.29 0.67 12.53
CA GLU A 97 -4.15 1.61 13.63
C GLU A 97 -4.45 0.98 14.98
N ASN A 98 -3.81 1.50 16.03
CA ASN A 98 -4.02 1.10 17.41
C ASN A 98 -3.83 2.32 18.33
N GLU A 99 -4.69 2.46 19.34
CA GLU A 99 -4.66 3.59 20.29
C GLU A 99 -3.93 3.24 21.60
N ALA A 100 -3.48 1.99 21.76
CA ALA A 100 -2.63 1.61 22.87
C ALA A 100 -1.30 2.40 22.84
N ALA A 101 -0.77 2.72 24.02
CA ALA A 101 0.47 3.49 24.13
C ALA A 101 1.70 2.73 23.57
N ASN A 102 1.69 1.41 23.64
CA ASN A 102 2.74 0.53 23.13
C ASN A 102 2.13 -0.79 22.61
N PRO A 103 1.52 -0.78 21.42
CA PRO A 103 0.88 -1.96 20.87
C PRO A 103 1.94 -3.01 20.47
N ALA A 104 1.56 -4.28 20.49
CA ALA A 104 2.43 -5.35 20.00
C ALA A 104 2.64 -5.18 18.48
N PRO A 105 3.88 -5.24 17.97
CA PRO A 105 4.14 -5.05 16.55
C PRO A 105 3.50 -6.16 15.71
N ILE A 106 2.88 -5.79 14.60
CA ILE A 106 2.25 -6.72 13.64
C ILE A 106 3.29 -7.64 13.02
N GLU A 107 4.45 -7.09 12.64
CA GLU A 107 5.52 -7.88 12.02
C GLU A 107 6.81 -7.77 12.84
N THR A 108 7.20 -8.90 13.43
CA THR A 108 8.35 -9.02 14.34
C THR A 108 9.65 -9.39 13.62
N ASP A 109 9.57 -10.00 12.43
CA ASP A 109 10.73 -10.41 11.64
C ASP A 109 10.99 -9.41 10.50
N GLU A 110 12.11 -8.68 10.60
CA GLU A 110 12.52 -7.71 9.59
C GLU A 110 12.83 -8.36 8.22
N ARG A 111 13.32 -9.60 8.18
CA ARG A 111 13.62 -10.29 6.93
C ARG A 111 12.35 -10.65 6.19
N LEU A 112 11.35 -11.14 6.91
CA LEU A 112 10.05 -11.45 6.33
C LEU A 112 9.40 -10.19 5.75
N ARG A 113 9.45 -9.08 6.49
CA ARG A 113 8.97 -7.78 6.03
C ARG A 113 9.68 -7.33 4.76
N LEU A 114 11.00 -7.40 4.72
CA LEU A 114 11.78 -7.03 3.52
C LEU A 114 11.43 -7.91 2.32
N GLN A 115 11.23 -9.22 2.52
CA GLN A 115 10.78 -10.13 1.46
C GLN A 115 9.38 -9.76 0.96
N ALA A 116 8.45 -9.43 1.87
CA ALA A 116 7.10 -9.01 1.51
C ALA A 116 7.10 -7.68 0.74
N ILE A 117 7.93 -6.71 1.15
CA ILE A 117 8.13 -5.46 0.42
C ILE A 117 8.69 -5.74 -0.98
N HIS A 118 9.75 -6.54 -1.08
CA HIS A 118 10.35 -6.89 -2.38
C HIS A 118 9.32 -7.55 -3.30
N ALA A 119 8.62 -8.58 -2.82
CA ALA A 119 7.60 -9.27 -3.60
C ALA A 119 6.47 -8.32 -4.05
N THR A 120 6.06 -7.40 -3.18
CA THR A 120 5.07 -6.36 -3.52
C THR A 120 5.62 -5.43 -4.60
N MET A 121 6.86 -4.93 -4.45
CA MET A 121 7.49 -4.03 -5.43
C MET A 121 7.65 -4.69 -6.80
N LEU A 122 8.10 -5.96 -6.82
CA LEU A 122 8.25 -6.75 -8.03
C LEU A 122 6.91 -6.89 -8.75
N ARG A 123 5.86 -7.23 -8.01
CA ARG A 123 4.53 -7.45 -8.59
C ARG A 123 3.83 -6.15 -9.02
N ARG A 124 4.04 -5.04 -8.31
CA ARG A 124 3.30 -3.78 -8.52
C ARG A 124 3.99 -2.84 -9.50
N TYR A 125 5.32 -2.86 -9.58
CA TYR A 125 6.08 -1.92 -10.41
C TYR A 125 6.91 -2.61 -11.47
N ILE A 126 7.70 -3.62 -11.10
CA ILE A 126 8.69 -4.21 -12.01
C ILE A 126 8.02 -5.09 -13.07
N ALA A 127 7.09 -5.97 -12.69
CA ALA A 127 6.42 -6.86 -13.63
C ALA A 127 5.58 -6.11 -14.69
N PRO A 128 4.77 -5.09 -14.34
CA PRO A 128 4.10 -4.25 -15.33
C PRO A 128 5.09 -3.50 -16.23
N LEU A 129 6.17 -2.94 -15.68
CA LEU A 129 7.18 -2.24 -16.46
C LEU A 129 7.87 -3.18 -17.45
N ALA A 130 8.26 -4.39 -17.02
CA ALA A 130 8.87 -5.39 -17.87
C ALA A 130 7.94 -5.81 -19.02
N LEU A 131 6.63 -5.95 -18.74
CA LEU A 131 5.63 -6.21 -19.77
C LEU A 131 5.54 -5.08 -20.79
N VAL A 132 5.50 -3.82 -20.34
CA VAL A 132 5.50 -2.65 -21.23
C VAL A 132 6.76 -2.62 -22.11
N CYS A 133 7.94 -2.80 -21.52
CA CYS A 133 9.20 -2.85 -22.28
C CYS A 133 9.20 -3.98 -23.32
N LEU A 134 8.67 -5.16 -22.98
CA LEU A 134 8.55 -6.28 -23.93
C LEU A 134 7.63 -5.92 -25.10
N LEU A 135 6.47 -5.32 -24.82
CA LEU A 135 5.53 -4.88 -25.85
C LEU A 135 6.15 -3.82 -26.77
N GLU A 136 6.89 -2.86 -26.22
CA GLU A 136 7.62 -1.86 -27.01
C GLU A 136 8.66 -2.50 -27.94
N LEU A 137 9.44 -3.46 -27.44
CA LEU A 137 10.41 -4.20 -28.25
C LEU A 137 9.72 -4.99 -29.38
N MET A 138 8.57 -5.61 -29.10
CA MET A 138 7.79 -6.31 -30.12
C MET A 138 7.25 -5.35 -31.20
N LEU A 139 6.72 -4.19 -30.80
CA LEU A 139 6.22 -3.17 -31.73
C LEU A 139 7.34 -2.61 -32.62
N LEU A 140 8.52 -2.35 -32.05
CA LEU A 140 9.71 -1.94 -32.81
C LEU A 140 10.14 -3.03 -33.80
N GLY A 141 10.15 -4.30 -33.39
CA GLY A 141 10.43 -5.42 -34.28
C GLY A 141 9.48 -5.48 -35.49
N ILE A 142 8.17 -5.31 -35.25
CA ILE A 142 7.16 -5.29 -36.31
C ILE A 142 7.37 -4.13 -37.30
N MET A 143 7.86 -2.97 -36.86
CA MET A 143 8.11 -1.83 -37.74
C MET A 143 9.40 -1.96 -38.56
N VAL A 144 10.45 -2.55 -37.98
CA VAL A 144 11.78 -2.61 -38.61
C VAL A 144 11.90 -3.77 -39.61
N ILE A 145 11.30 -4.92 -39.32
CA ILE A 145 11.33 -6.11 -40.19
C ILE A 145 10.82 -5.83 -41.62
N PRO A 146 9.64 -5.22 -41.83
CA PRO A 146 9.15 -4.94 -43.19
C PRO A 146 9.94 -3.85 -43.92
N LEU A 147 10.57 -2.92 -43.19
CA LEU A 147 11.42 -1.88 -43.80
C LEU A 147 12.71 -2.47 -44.40
N GLN A 148 13.24 -3.54 -43.80
CA GLN A 148 14.43 -4.25 -44.31
C GLN A 148 14.12 -5.20 -45.47
N ILE A 149 12.87 -5.64 -45.64
CA ILE A 149 12.44 -6.51 -46.76
C ILE A 149 12.06 -5.68 -48.00
N ALA A 150 11.77 -4.39 -47.83
CA ALA A 150 11.41 -3.48 -48.92
C ALA A 150 12.63 -2.75 -49.55
N GLN A 151 13.85 -3.00 -49.08
CA GLN A 151 15.12 -2.51 -49.62
C GLN A 151 15.89 -3.63 -50.31
#